data_AF-A0A818XGM2-F1
#
_entry.id   AF-A0A818XGM2-F1
#
_cell.length_a   1.000
_cell.length_b   1.000
_cell.length_c   1.000
_cell.angle_alpha   90.00
_cell.angle_beta   90.00
_cell.angle_gamma   90.00
#
_symmetry.space_group_name_H-M   'P 1'
#
loop_
_entity.id
_entity.type
_entity.pdbx_description
1 polymer ?
#
loop_
_entity_poly.entity_id
_entity_poly.type
_entity_poly.pdbx_seq_one_letter_code
_entity_poly.pdbx_strand_id
1 'polypeptide(L)'
;MYWIQSIENGPRRVNHAAGALDDFIYSFGGYSDTEDYTRITPIDIHICNIHTLKWYLLPKPQLDDSQYNVTPFSRYGHTVVV
;
A
#
# COMPACT_ATOMS: atom_id res chain seq x y z
N MET A 1 10.56 9.53 -24.87
CA MET A 1 9.94 9.38 -23.54
C MET A 1 11.03 8.88 -22.60
N TYR A 2 11.34 9.62 -21.54
CA TYR A 2 12.36 9.21 -20.57
C TYR A 2 11.67 8.67 -19.32
N TRP A 3 12.20 7.60 -18.77
CA TRP A 3 11.72 7.01 -17.52
C TRP A 3 12.64 7.43 -16.38
N ILE A 4 12.04 7.83 -15.26
CA ILE A 4 12.74 8.05 -14.00
C ILE A 4 12.25 7.02 -12.98
N GLN A 5 13.12 6.64 -12.05
CA GLN A 5 12.83 5.64 -11.02
C GLN A 5 13.03 6.26 -9.63
N SER A 6 12.03 6.11 -8.76
CA SER A 6 12.13 6.39 -7.34
C SER A 6 11.44 5.26 -6.56
N ILE A 7 12.26 4.41 -5.93
CA ILE A 7 11.82 3.15 -5.30
C ILE A 7 12.18 3.04 -3.83
N GLU A 8 12.87 4.04 -3.27
CA GLU A 8 13.23 4.03 -1.86
C GLU A 8 11.95 4.02 -1.02
N ASN A 9 11.83 3.02 -0.13
CA ASN A 9 10.65 2.72 0.68
C ASN A 9 9.36 2.44 -0.12
N GLY A 10 9.47 2.21 -1.43
CA GLY A 10 8.35 1.81 -2.27
C GLY A 10 7.95 0.35 -2.08
N PRO A 11 6.68 -0.01 -2.38
CA PRO A 11 6.19 -1.37 -2.22
C PRO A 11 6.88 -2.35 -3.17
N ARG A 12 7.44 -3.45 -2.63
CA ARG A 12 8.16 -4.50 -3.40
C ARG A 12 7.29 -5.73 -3.63
N ARG A 13 6.32 -5.61 -4.53
CA ARG A 13 5.22 -6.60 -4.69
C ARG A 13 4.52 -6.52 -6.04
N VAL A 14 3.80 -7.57 -6.38
CA VAL A 14 2.93 -7.66 -7.56
C VAL A 14 1.46 -7.63 -7.18
N ASN A 15 0.57 -7.40 -8.14
CA ASN A 15 -0.89 -7.50 -7.97
C ASN A 15 -1.47 -6.61 -6.85
N HIS A 16 -0.80 -5.51 -6.51
CA HIS A 16 -1.33 -4.47 -5.63
C HIS A 16 -2.34 -3.61 -6.39
N ALA A 17 -3.23 -2.94 -5.66
CA ALA A 17 -4.11 -1.92 -6.22
C ALA A 17 -3.55 -0.53 -5.87
N ALA A 18 -3.74 0.45 -6.76
CA ALA A 18 -3.35 1.82 -6.47
C ALA A 18 -4.42 2.81 -6.94
N GLY A 19 -4.53 3.93 -6.23
CA GLY A 19 -5.39 5.06 -6.57
C GLY A 19 -4.65 6.37 -6.31
N ALA A 20 -4.94 7.39 -7.11
CA ALA A 20 -4.41 8.74 -6.91
C ALA A 20 -5.49 9.62 -6.28
N LEU A 21 -5.12 10.35 -5.23
CA LEU A 21 -5.96 11.34 -4.57
C LEU A 21 -5.10 12.54 -4.21
N ASP A 22 -5.50 13.72 -4.65
CA ASP A 22 -4.74 14.96 -4.53
C ASP A 22 -3.29 14.79 -5.04
N ASP A 23 -2.30 15.19 -4.25
CA ASP A 23 -0.87 15.14 -4.59
C ASP A 23 -0.21 13.79 -4.21
N PHE A 24 -1.01 12.74 -4.00
CA PHE A 24 -0.54 11.46 -3.49
C PHE A 24 -1.05 10.25 -4.29
N ILE A 25 -0.19 9.24 -4.41
CA ILE A 25 -0.55 7.92 -4.91
C ILE A 25 -0.55 6.95 -3.74
N TYR A 26 -1.66 6.25 -3.53
CA TYR A 26 -1.84 5.26 -2.49
C TYR A 26 -1.80 3.86 -3.12
N SER A 27 -0.95 2.99 -2.58
CA SER A 27 -0.82 1.59 -3.00
C SER A 27 -1.24 0.67 -1.85
N PHE A 28 -2.14 -0.26 -2.15
CA PHE A 28 -2.81 -1.13 -1.19
C PHE A 28 -2.47 -2.60 -1.45
N GLY A 29 -2.00 -3.29 -0.41
CA GLY A 29 -1.76 -4.74 -0.43
C GLY A 29 -0.87 -5.19 -1.58
N GLY A 30 -1.10 -6.38 -2.11
CA GLY A 30 -0.26 -7.04 -3.11
C GLY A 30 0.39 -8.33 -2.60
N TYR A 31 1.21 -8.95 -3.43
CA TYR A 31 1.91 -10.21 -3.15
C TYR A 31 3.44 -10.03 -3.24
N SER A 32 4.14 -10.50 -2.21
CA SER A 32 5.59 -10.59 -2.10
C SER A 32 5.95 -11.92 -1.45
N ASP A 33 6.91 -12.65 -2.01
CA ASP A 33 7.41 -13.91 -1.44
C ASP A 33 8.02 -13.78 -0.03
N THR A 34 8.31 -12.54 0.40
CA THR A 34 8.85 -12.22 1.72
C THR A 34 7.79 -12.02 2.82
N GLU A 35 6.51 -11.97 2.48
CA GLU A 35 5.42 -11.70 3.43
C GLU A 35 4.64 -12.97 3.85
N ASP A 36 4.18 -13.00 5.10
CA ASP A 36 3.36 -14.09 5.65
C ASP A 36 1.87 -13.85 5.39
N TYR A 37 1.34 -14.49 4.35
CA TYR A 37 -0.09 -14.45 4.01
C TYR A 37 -0.95 -15.46 4.75
N THR A 38 -0.39 -16.26 5.67
CA THR A 38 -1.19 -17.19 6.48
C THR A 38 -1.92 -16.49 7.61
N ARG A 39 -1.49 -15.27 7.96
CA ARG A 39 -2.08 -14.44 9.00
C ARG A 39 -3.09 -13.44 8.44
N ILE A 40 -4.25 -13.38 9.07
CA ILE A 40 -5.22 -12.31 8.82
C ILE A 40 -4.70 -11.04 9.51
N THR A 41 -4.14 -10.13 8.72
CA THR A 41 -3.66 -8.83 9.19
C THR A 41 -4.25 -7.71 8.34
N PRO A 42 -4.38 -6.48 8.87
CA PRO A 42 -4.77 -5.32 8.08
C PRO A 42 -3.87 -5.15 6.84
N ILE A 43 -4.49 -4.80 5.72
CA ILE A 43 -3.80 -4.41 4.48
C ILE A 43 -2.90 -3.22 4.77
N ASP A 44 -1.68 -3.24 4.26
CA ASP A 44 -0.77 -2.11 4.35
C ASP A 44 -0.99 -1.12 3.20
N ILE A 45 -0.63 0.13 3.47
CA ILE A 45 -0.80 1.25 2.55
C ILE A 45 0.54 1.95 2.41
N HIS A 46 1.09 1.96 1.20
CA HIS A 46 2.24 2.78 0.84
C HIS A 46 1.76 4.04 0.16
N ILE A 47 2.34 5.18 0.50
CA ILE A 47 1.93 6.49 -0.01
C ILE A 47 3.13 7.14 -0.69
N CYS A 48 2.95 7.55 -1.94
CA CYS A 48 3.94 8.32 -2.71
C CYS A 48 3.49 9.77 -2.81
N ASN A 49 4.33 10.71 -2.38
CA ASN A 49 4.13 12.12 -2.65
C ASN A 49 4.70 12.48 -4.03
N ILE A 50 3.86 12.99 -4.94
CA ILE A 50 4.25 13.16 -6.35
C ILE A 50 5.24 14.32 -6.58
N HIS A 51 5.35 15.26 -5.64
CA HIS A 51 6.31 16.38 -5.74
C HIS A 51 7.72 15.98 -5.32
N THR A 52 7.83 15.09 -4.33
CA THR A 52 9.11 14.64 -3.77
C THR A 52 9.56 13.29 -4.30
N LEU A 53 8.64 12.54 -4.93
CA LEU A 53 8.81 11.15 -5.37
C LEU A 53 9.23 10.21 -4.24
N LYS A 54 8.89 10.56 -2.98
CA LYS A 54 9.22 9.74 -1.80
C LYS A 54 8.04 8.88 -1.41
N TRP A 55 8.34 7.63 -1.09
CA TRP A 55 7.38 6.69 -0.52
C TRP A 55 7.49 6.63 1.00
N TYR A 56 6.36 6.39 1.66
CA TYR A 56 6.32 6.05 3.07
C TYR A 56 5.22 5.02 3.35
N LEU A 57 5.47 4.17 4.35
CA LEU A 57 4.53 3.18 4.81
C LEU A 57 3.62 3.81 5.88
N LEU A 58 2.31 3.75 5.67
CA LEU A 58 1.34 4.13 6.69
C LEU A 58 1.34 3.09 7.82
N PRO A 59 1.36 3.50 9.10
CA PRO A 59 1.23 2.57 10.21
C PRO A 59 -0.06 1.76 10.11
N LYS A 60 0.04 0.44 10.32
CA LYS A 60 -1.14 -0.43 10.39
C LYS A 60 -1.92 -0.12 11.68
N PRO A 61 -3.26 -0.17 11.63
CA PRO A 61 -4.07 -0.05 12.83
C PRO A 61 -3.76 -1.20 13.80
N GLN A 62 -3.77 -0.89 15.09
CA GLN A 62 -3.59 -1.86 16.19
C GLN A 62 -4.93 -2.43 16.64
N LEU A 63 -4.93 -3.54 17.40
CA LEU A 63 -6.16 -4.23 17.82
C LEU A 63 -7.17 -3.35 18.60
N ASP A 64 -6.67 -2.34 19.31
CA ASP A 64 -7.45 -1.38 20.08
C ASP A 64 -7.92 -0.17 19.26
N ASP A 65 -7.49 -0.06 18.00
CA ASP A 65 -7.90 0.99 17.08
C ASP A 65 -9.25 0.65 16.43
N SER A 66 -10.18 1.61 16.46
CA SER A 66 -11.43 1.56 15.72
C SER A 66 -11.26 1.18 14.23
N GLN A 67 -10.14 1.59 13.63
CA GLN A 67 -9.81 1.35 12.24
C GLN A 67 -9.44 -0.12 11.96
N TYR A 68 -9.04 -0.89 12.97
CA TYR A 68 -8.64 -2.30 12.81
C TYR A 68 -9.77 -3.15 12.24
N ASN A 69 -10.99 -2.95 12.75
CA ASN A 69 -12.15 -3.77 12.39
C ASN A 69 -12.75 -3.40 11.02
N VAL A 70 -12.45 -2.21 10.51
CA VAL A 70 -12.96 -1.73 9.22
C VAL A 70 -11.91 -1.78 8.10
N THR A 71 -10.63 -1.93 8.44
CA THR A 71 -9.56 -2.08 7.46
C THR A 71 -9.63 -3.45 6.80
N PRO A 72 -9.63 -3.52 5.46
CA PRO A 72 -9.60 -4.80 4.77
C PRO A 72 -8.39 -5.65 5.17
N PHE A 73 -8.56 -6.97 5.24
CA PHE A 73 -7.42 -7.89 5.40
C PHE A 73 -6.47 -7.82 4.19
N SER A 74 -5.18 -8.11 4.43
CA SER A 74 -4.12 -8.14 3.41
C SER A 74 -4.45 -9.07 2.24
N ARG A 75 -4.43 -8.54 1.01
CA ARG A 75 -4.86 -9.24 -0.20
C ARG A 75 -4.19 -8.69 -1.46
N TYR A 76 -4.31 -9.43 -2.56
CA TYR A 76 -3.80 -9.08 -3.89
C TYR A 76 -4.84 -9.41 -4.97
N GLY A 77 -4.67 -8.86 -6.18
CA GLY A 77 -5.59 -9.08 -7.30
C GLY A 77 -6.94 -8.36 -7.15
N HIS A 78 -6.96 -7.29 -6.36
CA HIS A 78 -8.12 -6.44 -6.11
C HIS A 78 -7.99 -5.11 -6.85
N THR A 79 -8.99 -4.24 -6.72
CA THR A 79 -9.00 -2.89 -7.30
C THR A 79 -9.41 -1.88 -6.23
N VAL A 80 -8.90 -0.66 -6.35
CA VAL A 80 -9.29 0.50 -5.55
C VAL A 80 -9.88 1.54 -6.49
N VAL A 81 -10.90 2.25 -6.03
CA VAL A 81 -11.58 3.31 -6.76
C VAL A 81 -11.57 4.54 -5.86
N VAL A 82 -11.28 5.69 -6.45
CA VAL A 82 -11.25 7.02 -5.81
C VAL A 82 -12.33 7.88 -6.47
#